data_AF-A0A5B0MUD5-F1
#
_entry.id   AF-A0A5B0MUD5-F1
#
_cell.length_a   1.000
_cell.length_b   1.000
_cell.length_c   1.000
_cell.angle_alpha   90.00
_cell.angle_beta   90.00
_cell.angle_gamma   90.00
#
_symmetry.space_group_name_H-M   'P 1'
#
loop_
_entity.id
_entity.type
_entity.pdbx_description
1 polymer ?
#
loop_
_entity_poly.entity_id
_entity_poly.type
_entity_poly.pdbx_seq_one_letter_code
_entity_poly.pdbx_strand_id
1 'polypeptide(L)'
;MTKYIPLLSGPASFSLDIGNTVDQSLDLTGSFEVTLSAKFYPPSLEFPAAKQADKILNMGHGSGNNMTSFMSFPQNIATAYLELFASGRGKEEFWYTNVPDVYRSKLDPTNAGTVTGKGSFREVQVWIDHRLAGVAYPFPVIYTGGILLAWWRPMAAIGAFDAPTYVLDISPFVPLLADSKPHNFTLRVVGQGENGSINDDWVFSAAVFVGLDPSAVRTTGSILTHFTDSKTTVEVPKDTRIPPNIDPKSLTSFTTRSFRQLSISSSVVTGTGQLKIVKVEQDMTFVNQQTWGAGTAYQSIVMTIQGNSISTHGDTAEKIDNFRYPFNLTLSALAVPSATKIVGHLNHKYSRSQVFPFSSSLGKIGIETTQDAAGELVVDQKGRALSGLGRTIQSFTYKDGKGGSYARDVDIYNSTKTIRDKESGTLLPAIKTESLTTLSVSNTPLETSLLSTDSLSTNDPAPKGLPENAFSTSAISFSEDQPLHGDETLRGAPCKTLHIPAPRPKSKTPPQ
;
A
#
# COMPACT_ATOMS: atom_id res chain seq x y z
N MET A 1 -6.59 -8.36 11.81
CA MET A 1 -6.43 -7.76 13.15
C MET A 1 -6.15 -8.73 14.30
N THR A 2 -6.42 -10.04 14.19
CA THR A 2 -6.25 -11.04 15.28
C THR A 2 -4.90 -11.00 16.02
N LYS A 3 -3.79 -10.79 15.30
CA LYS A 3 -2.45 -10.65 15.91
C LYS A 3 -2.33 -9.50 16.93
N TYR A 4 -3.20 -8.49 16.84
CA TYR A 4 -3.26 -7.35 17.74
C TYR A 4 -4.20 -7.56 18.94
N ILE A 5 -4.72 -8.77 19.17
CA ILE A 5 -5.55 -9.05 20.36
C ILE A 5 -4.93 -8.54 21.68
N PRO A 6 -3.60 -8.64 21.93
CA PRO A 6 -3.01 -8.08 23.15
C PRO A 6 -3.29 -6.58 23.38
N LEU A 7 -3.58 -5.81 22.32
CA LEU A 7 -3.98 -4.40 22.41
C LEU A 7 -5.51 -4.21 22.46
N LEU A 8 -6.26 -5.16 21.91
CA LEU A 8 -7.72 -5.07 21.71
C LEU A 8 -8.52 -5.79 22.80
N SER A 9 -7.89 -6.57 23.67
CA SER A 9 -8.55 -7.36 24.71
C SER A 9 -8.87 -6.58 25.99
N GLY A 10 -8.50 -5.30 26.07
CA GLY A 10 -8.75 -4.44 27.22
C GLY A 10 -9.25 -3.06 26.81
N PRO A 11 -9.71 -2.22 27.76
CA PRO A 11 -10.08 -0.85 27.48
C PRO A 11 -8.91 -0.07 26.89
N ALA A 12 -9.10 0.51 25.71
CA ALA A 12 -8.09 1.30 25.02
C ALA A 12 -8.75 2.44 24.24
N SER A 13 -7.99 3.51 24.00
CA SER A 13 -8.39 4.55 23.06
C SER A 13 -8.08 4.10 21.64
N PHE A 14 -9.05 4.26 20.75
CA PHE A 14 -8.92 4.00 19.33
C PHE A 14 -9.19 5.29 18.56
N SER A 15 -8.39 5.56 17.53
CA SER A 15 -8.56 6.70 16.63
C SER A 15 -8.55 6.20 15.19
N LEU A 16 -9.44 6.75 14.37
CA LEU A 16 -9.46 6.60 12.93
C LEU A 16 -9.13 7.96 12.32
N ASP A 17 -8.11 7.99 11.47
CA ASP A 17 -7.72 9.18 10.72
C ASP A 17 -7.89 8.90 9.23
N ILE A 18 -8.66 9.76 8.57
CA ILE A 18 -8.88 9.76 7.12
C ILE A 18 -8.77 11.21 6.70
N GLY A 19 -7.64 11.56 6.07
CA GLY A 19 -7.45 12.89 5.51
C GLY A 19 -8.51 13.20 4.47
N ASN A 20 -9.21 14.33 4.62
CA ASN A 20 -10.17 14.83 3.66
C ASN A 20 -9.97 16.33 3.46
N THR A 21 -9.77 16.74 2.21
CA THR A 21 -9.68 18.15 1.84
C THR A 21 -11.00 18.57 1.23
N VAL A 22 -11.73 19.45 1.93
CA VAL A 22 -12.95 20.07 1.42
C VAL A 22 -12.66 21.53 1.14
N ASP A 23 -12.56 21.88 -0.14
CA ASP A 23 -12.22 23.22 -0.60
C ASP A 23 -13.10 23.60 -1.80
N GLN A 24 -14.05 24.50 -1.56
CA GLN A 24 -14.98 24.96 -2.59
C GLN A 24 -14.30 25.76 -3.71
N SER A 25 -13.18 26.43 -3.44
CA SER A 25 -12.43 27.16 -4.45
C SER A 25 -11.77 26.24 -5.49
N LEU A 26 -11.53 24.99 -5.08
CA LEU A 26 -10.98 23.93 -5.92
C LEU A 26 -12.04 22.92 -6.40
N ASP A 27 -13.33 23.20 -6.13
CA ASP A 27 -14.46 22.31 -6.41
C ASP A 27 -14.35 20.92 -5.72
N LEU A 28 -13.60 20.85 -4.61
CA LEU A 28 -13.46 19.67 -3.76
C LEU A 28 -14.56 19.67 -2.71
N THR A 29 -15.77 19.22 -3.08
CA THR A 29 -16.98 19.32 -2.24
C THR A 29 -17.34 18.03 -1.49
N GLY A 30 -16.55 16.96 -1.65
CA GLY A 30 -16.84 15.65 -1.07
C GLY A 30 -16.57 15.57 0.44
N SER A 31 -17.57 15.21 1.23
CA SER A 31 -17.42 14.88 2.65
C SER A 31 -17.56 13.38 2.88
N PHE A 32 -16.69 12.79 3.72
CA PHE A 32 -16.81 11.40 4.11
C PHE A 32 -17.72 11.23 5.33
N GLU A 33 -18.67 10.30 5.24
CA GLU A 33 -19.38 9.74 6.39
C GLU A 33 -18.80 8.34 6.65
N VAL A 34 -18.34 8.09 7.88
CA VAL A 34 -17.53 6.90 8.18
C VAL A 34 -18.13 6.16 9.36
N THR A 35 -18.42 4.87 9.15
CA THR A 35 -18.78 3.94 10.22
C THR A 35 -17.67 2.92 10.40
N LEU A 36 -17.12 2.84 11.60
CA LEU A 36 -16.16 1.82 11.97
C LEU A 36 -16.83 0.72 12.80
N SER A 37 -16.56 -0.53 12.45
CA SER A 37 -17.01 -1.69 13.24
C SER A 37 -15.89 -2.71 13.39
N ALA A 38 -15.85 -3.40 14.53
CA ALA A 38 -14.94 -4.50 14.80
C ALA A 38 -15.75 -5.74 15.21
N LYS A 39 -15.38 -6.91 14.67
CA LYS A 39 -16.00 -8.20 14.98
C LYS A 39 -15.01 -9.09 15.70
N PHE A 40 -15.38 -9.56 16.89
CA PHE A 40 -14.60 -10.49 17.69
C PHE A 40 -15.27 -11.86 17.67
N TYR A 41 -14.49 -12.89 17.36
CA TYR A 41 -14.96 -14.27 17.32
C TYR A 41 -14.32 -15.02 18.49
N PRO A 42 -15.10 -15.55 19.44
CA PRO A 42 -14.54 -16.33 20.55
C PRO A 42 -13.91 -17.63 20.04
N PRO A 43 -12.85 -18.13 20.71
CA PRO A 43 -12.24 -19.40 20.33
C PRO A 43 -13.25 -20.55 20.52
N SER A 44 -13.14 -21.55 19.66
CA SER A 44 -13.91 -22.80 19.71
C SER A 44 -12.98 -24.01 19.63
N LEU A 45 -13.52 -25.23 19.77
CA LEU A 45 -12.74 -26.46 19.58
C LEU A 45 -12.19 -26.57 18.14
N GLU A 46 -12.98 -26.13 17.16
CA GLU A 46 -12.59 -26.14 15.74
C GLU A 46 -11.62 -24.99 15.41
N PHE A 47 -11.81 -23.84 16.04
CA PHE A 47 -10.99 -22.63 15.88
C PHE A 47 -10.43 -22.19 17.24
N PRO A 48 -9.40 -22.89 17.77
CA PRO A 48 -8.81 -22.54 19.06
C PRO A 48 -8.13 -21.17 18.99
N ALA A 49 -7.91 -20.59 20.18
CA ALA A 49 -7.24 -19.31 20.31
C ALA A 49 -5.89 -19.32 19.58
N ALA A 50 -5.65 -18.29 18.76
CA ALA A 50 -4.35 -18.12 18.12
C ALA A 50 -3.26 -17.86 19.18
N LYS A 51 -2.04 -18.33 18.91
CA LYS A 51 -0.85 -17.92 19.67
C LYS A 51 -0.73 -16.40 19.58
N GLN A 52 -0.52 -15.73 20.71
CA GLN A 52 -0.40 -14.28 20.79
C GLN A 52 1.01 -13.89 21.21
N ALA A 53 1.41 -12.66 20.90
CA ALA A 53 2.58 -12.06 21.52
C ALA A 53 2.25 -11.70 22.97
N ASP A 54 3.22 -11.85 23.87
CA ASP A 54 3.07 -11.45 25.27
C ASP A 54 3.09 -9.92 25.41
N LYS A 55 3.82 -9.24 24.52
CA LYS A 55 3.88 -7.77 24.43
C LYS A 55 3.93 -7.32 22.99
N ILE A 56 3.33 -6.17 22.70
CA ILE A 56 3.52 -5.45 21.44
C ILE A 56 4.17 -4.11 21.79
N LEU A 57 5.41 -3.92 21.33
CA LEU A 57 6.16 -2.69 21.53
C LEU A 57 6.01 -1.82 20.29
N ASN A 58 5.41 -0.64 20.44
CA ASN A 58 5.22 0.28 19.33
C ASN A 58 6.53 1.02 19.02
N MET A 59 6.99 0.95 17.76
CA MET A 59 8.15 1.71 17.30
C MET A 59 7.76 3.16 16.95
N GLY A 60 6.48 3.38 16.62
CA GLY A 60 5.92 4.67 16.21
C GLY A 60 5.54 4.68 14.73
N HIS A 61 5.20 5.89 14.26
CA HIS A 61 4.97 6.20 12.85
C HIS A 61 5.72 7.49 12.49
N GLY A 62 5.98 7.71 11.21
CA GLY A 62 6.68 8.90 10.73
C GLY A 62 6.71 8.99 9.21
N SER A 63 7.25 10.09 8.71
CA SER A 63 7.47 10.31 7.27
C SER A 63 8.91 10.70 6.96
N GLY A 64 9.33 10.50 5.72
CA GLY A 64 10.69 10.76 5.22
C GLY A 64 11.28 9.52 4.56
N ASN A 65 12.60 9.47 4.39
CA ASN A 65 13.26 8.30 3.77
C ASN A 65 13.80 7.29 4.81
N ASN A 66 13.72 7.66 6.10
CA ASN A 66 14.05 6.80 7.22
C ASN A 66 13.21 7.17 8.45
N MET A 67 13.10 6.23 9.39
CA MET A 67 12.48 6.42 10.70
C MET A 67 13.36 5.72 11.74
N THR A 68 13.75 6.43 12.79
CA THR A 68 14.60 5.89 13.86
C THR A 68 13.91 5.97 15.21
N SER A 69 14.03 4.92 16.01
CA SER A 69 13.46 4.85 17.36
C SER A 69 14.38 4.05 18.28
N PHE A 70 14.42 4.42 19.56
CA PHE A 70 15.15 3.68 20.59
C PHE A 70 14.18 2.82 21.37
N MET A 71 14.40 1.50 21.39
CA MET A 71 13.52 0.55 22.05
C MET A 71 14.28 -0.25 23.11
N SER A 72 13.63 -0.51 24.25
CA SER A 72 14.14 -1.37 25.32
C SER A 72 13.26 -2.60 25.46
N PHE A 73 13.86 -3.74 25.77
CA PHE A 73 13.16 -5.02 25.85
C PHE A 73 13.29 -5.64 27.26
N PRO A 74 12.31 -6.44 27.69
CA PRO A 74 12.43 -7.25 28.90
C PRO A 74 13.61 -8.22 28.80
N GLN A 75 14.30 -8.49 29.91
CA GLN A 75 15.49 -9.37 29.90
C GLN A 75 15.16 -10.82 29.52
N ASN A 76 13.95 -11.27 29.79
CA ASN A 76 13.48 -12.61 29.47
C ASN A 76 12.80 -12.71 28.09
N ILE A 77 13.16 -11.82 27.15
CA ILE A 77 12.66 -11.93 25.77
C ILE A 77 13.10 -13.25 25.13
N ALA A 78 12.16 -14.01 24.55
CA ALA A 78 12.41 -15.30 23.91
C ALA A 78 12.32 -15.22 22.39
N THR A 79 11.37 -14.45 21.86
CA THR A 79 11.19 -14.24 20.41
C THR A 79 10.81 -12.79 20.12
N ALA A 80 11.16 -12.31 18.93
CA ALA A 80 10.85 -10.95 18.50
C ALA A 80 10.56 -10.92 17.00
N TYR A 81 9.41 -10.40 16.62
CA TYR A 81 9.02 -10.24 15.22
C TYR A 81 8.61 -8.80 14.97
N LEU A 82 9.19 -8.15 13.98
CA LEU A 82 8.90 -6.76 13.63
C LEU A 82 7.96 -6.74 12.44
N GLU A 83 6.77 -6.16 12.62
CA GLU A 83 5.89 -5.79 11.52
C GLU A 83 6.15 -4.34 11.13
N LEU A 84 6.29 -4.09 9.83
CA LEU A 84 6.43 -2.75 9.28
C LEU A 84 5.41 -2.50 8.16
N PHE A 85 4.95 -1.27 8.12
CA PHE A 85 4.26 -0.65 7.01
C PHE A 85 5.19 0.40 6.39
N ALA A 86 5.24 0.45 5.06
CA ALA A 86 6.00 1.44 4.32
C ALA A 86 5.29 1.74 3.00
N SER A 87 4.95 3.00 2.75
CA SER A 87 4.34 3.42 1.48
C SER A 87 4.86 4.78 1.01
N GLY A 88 5.09 4.91 -0.29
CA GLY A 88 5.53 6.15 -0.93
C GLY A 88 4.38 7.10 -1.23
N ARG A 89 4.64 8.40 -1.19
CA ARG A 89 3.71 9.48 -1.57
C ARG A 89 4.32 10.39 -2.64
N GLY A 90 3.50 11.20 -3.30
CA GLY A 90 3.96 12.14 -4.32
C GLY A 90 4.72 11.42 -5.44
N LYS A 91 5.99 11.78 -5.66
CA LYS A 91 6.85 11.13 -6.68
C LYS A 91 7.18 9.67 -6.37
N GLU A 92 7.00 9.25 -5.13
CA GLU A 92 7.16 7.87 -4.69
C GLU A 92 5.84 7.10 -4.75
N GLU A 93 4.69 7.70 -5.05
CA GLU A 93 3.43 6.97 -5.20
C GLU A 93 3.49 5.94 -6.35
N PHE A 94 4.20 6.30 -7.43
CA PHE A 94 4.36 5.50 -8.64
C PHE A 94 5.79 5.02 -8.83
N TRP A 95 6.54 4.79 -7.74
CA TRP A 95 7.98 4.52 -7.79
C TRP A 95 8.37 3.42 -8.79
N TYR A 96 7.51 2.42 -9.02
CA TYR A 96 7.73 1.30 -9.97
C TYR A 96 7.72 1.73 -11.45
N THR A 97 7.28 2.96 -11.74
CA THR A 97 7.29 3.60 -13.07
C THR A 97 8.48 4.54 -13.27
N ASN A 98 9.21 4.86 -12.20
CA ASN A 98 10.33 5.79 -12.26
C ASN A 98 11.48 5.23 -13.11
N VAL A 99 12.19 6.11 -13.81
CA VAL A 99 13.28 5.75 -14.71
C VAL A 99 14.63 5.92 -14.03
N PRO A 100 15.68 5.17 -14.43
CA PRO A 100 17.03 5.46 -13.99
C PRO A 100 17.43 6.89 -14.38
N ASP A 101 18.17 7.57 -13.50
CA ASP A 101 18.47 9.02 -13.65
C ASP A 101 19.08 9.35 -15.03
N VAL A 102 19.88 8.45 -15.60
CA VAL A 102 20.53 8.59 -16.92
C VAL A 102 19.54 8.68 -18.11
N TYR A 103 18.29 8.24 -17.95
CA TYR A 103 17.25 8.30 -18.97
C TYR A 103 16.31 9.50 -18.80
N ARG A 104 16.27 10.13 -17.62
CA ARG A 104 15.33 11.22 -17.31
C ARG A 104 15.44 12.37 -18.32
N SER A 105 16.64 12.90 -18.51
CA SER A 105 16.87 14.06 -19.40
C SER A 105 16.64 13.75 -20.89
N LYS A 106 16.52 12.48 -21.26
CA LYS A 106 16.25 12.08 -22.64
C LYS A 106 14.76 11.89 -22.92
N LEU A 107 14.05 11.32 -21.95
CA LEU A 107 12.62 11.10 -22.05
C LEU A 107 11.82 12.37 -21.76
N ASP A 108 12.38 13.26 -20.94
CA ASP A 108 11.84 14.59 -20.64
C ASP A 108 12.92 15.68 -20.81
N PRO A 109 13.32 15.99 -22.06
CA PRO A 109 14.41 16.94 -22.33
C PRO A 109 14.06 18.38 -21.98
N THR A 110 12.78 18.72 -21.93
CA THR A 110 12.28 20.03 -21.52
C THR A 110 12.07 20.15 -20.02
N ASN A 111 12.27 19.06 -19.26
CA ASN A 111 11.96 18.97 -17.83
C ASN A 111 10.51 19.43 -17.52
N ALA A 112 9.56 19.00 -18.35
CA ALA A 112 8.14 19.28 -18.23
C ALA A 112 7.47 18.52 -17.06
N GLY A 113 8.20 17.60 -16.40
CA GLY A 113 7.70 16.84 -15.26
C GLY A 113 6.96 15.57 -15.65
N THR A 114 7.09 15.12 -16.90
CA THR A 114 6.39 13.95 -17.46
C THR A 114 7.06 12.64 -17.10
N VAL A 115 8.29 12.69 -16.58
CA VAL A 115 9.10 11.52 -16.20
C VAL A 115 9.70 11.76 -14.82
N THR A 116 9.68 10.76 -13.95
CA THR A 116 10.29 10.80 -12.61
C THR A 116 11.57 9.94 -12.57
N GLY A 117 12.62 10.46 -11.95
CA GLY A 117 13.91 9.78 -11.80
C GLY A 117 13.98 8.86 -10.57
N LYS A 118 15.20 8.49 -10.18
CA LYS A 118 15.56 7.62 -9.03
C LYS A 118 15.24 6.12 -9.20
N GLY A 119 14.92 5.72 -10.43
CA GLY A 119 14.72 4.32 -10.81
C GLY A 119 13.57 3.61 -10.11
N SER A 120 13.29 2.38 -10.55
CA SER A 120 12.03 1.68 -10.28
C SER A 120 12.07 0.69 -9.11
N PHE A 121 13.18 0.56 -8.40
CA PHE A 121 13.29 -0.39 -7.28
C PHE A 121 13.34 0.30 -5.92
N ARG A 122 12.70 -0.33 -4.95
CA ARG A 122 12.68 0.09 -3.54
C ARG A 122 12.93 -1.13 -2.66
N GLU A 123 13.82 -0.96 -1.68
CA GLU A 123 14.03 -1.92 -0.59
C GLU A 123 13.84 -1.19 0.72
N VAL A 124 12.95 -1.71 1.56
CA VAL A 124 12.77 -1.24 2.93
C VAL A 124 13.67 -2.08 3.84
N GLN A 125 14.63 -1.44 4.47
CA GLN A 125 15.62 -2.07 5.35
C GLN A 125 15.27 -1.83 6.81
N VAL A 126 15.52 -2.83 7.65
CA VAL A 126 15.41 -2.75 9.11
C VAL A 126 16.79 -2.97 9.71
N TRP A 127 17.26 -1.97 10.46
CA TRP A 127 18.57 -1.98 11.12
C TRP A 127 18.40 -1.99 12.63
N ILE A 128 19.21 -2.79 13.32
CA ILE A 128 19.29 -2.87 14.78
C ILE A 128 20.76 -2.63 15.16
N ASP A 129 21.04 -1.58 15.94
CA ASP A 129 22.39 -1.19 16.37
C ASP A 129 23.44 -1.24 15.23
N HIS A 130 23.07 -0.67 14.08
CA HIS A 130 23.89 -0.61 12.85
C HIS A 130 24.10 -1.94 12.11
N ARG A 131 23.33 -3.00 12.42
CA ARG A 131 23.32 -4.26 11.67
C ARG A 131 21.99 -4.46 10.95
N LEU A 132 22.04 -4.83 9.67
CA LEU A 132 20.85 -5.15 8.89
C LEU A 132 20.19 -6.40 9.47
N ALA A 133 18.96 -6.27 9.95
CA ALA A 133 18.18 -7.33 10.57
C ALA A 133 17.21 -8.01 9.58
N GLY A 134 16.78 -7.28 8.54
CA GLY A 134 15.92 -7.81 7.49
C GLY A 134 15.55 -6.75 6.46
N VAL A 135 14.95 -7.20 5.35
CA VAL A 135 14.44 -6.34 4.29
C VAL A 135 13.02 -6.71 3.86
N ALA A 136 12.30 -5.76 3.29
CA ALA A 136 11.03 -5.97 2.61
C ALA A 136 11.07 -5.34 1.21
N TYR A 137 10.52 -6.05 0.22
CA TYR A 137 10.29 -5.51 -1.12
C TYR A 137 8.80 -5.15 -1.22
N PRO A 138 8.47 -3.85 -1.33
CA PRO A 138 7.08 -3.43 -1.22
C PRO A 138 6.26 -3.84 -2.45
N PHE A 139 5.00 -4.22 -2.22
CA PHE A 139 4.01 -4.41 -3.27
C PHE A 139 3.69 -3.06 -3.96
N PRO A 140 3.59 -3.00 -5.30
CA PRO A 140 3.19 -1.79 -6.02
C PRO A 140 1.69 -1.49 -5.81
N VAL A 141 1.37 -0.81 -4.71
CA VAL A 141 0.00 -0.33 -4.46
C VAL A 141 -0.34 0.78 -5.44
N ILE A 142 -1.57 0.76 -5.97
CA ILE A 142 -2.12 1.85 -6.76
C ILE A 142 -3.31 2.43 -6.00
N TYR A 143 -3.26 3.71 -5.68
CA TYR A 143 -4.36 4.37 -4.98
C TYR A 143 -5.54 4.67 -5.90
N THR A 144 -6.70 4.94 -5.31
CA THR A 144 -7.90 5.32 -6.07
C THR A 144 -7.64 6.63 -6.82
N GLY A 145 -7.49 6.51 -8.13
CA GLY A 145 -7.16 7.63 -9.02
C GLY A 145 -5.75 7.57 -9.63
N GLY A 146 -4.92 6.60 -9.24
CA GLY A 146 -3.57 6.46 -9.76
C GLY A 146 -3.53 6.00 -11.23
N ILE A 147 -2.51 6.43 -11.98
CA ILE A 147 -2.21 6.01 -13.36
C ILE A 147 -3.29 6.38 -14.39
N LEU A 148 -4.45 5.71 -14.39
CA LEU A 148 -5.58 5.98 -15.30
C LEU A 148 -6.89 5.97 -14.50
N LEU A 149 -7.41 7.17 -14.21
CA LEU A 149 -8.58 7.42 -13.35
C LEU A 149 -9.78 6.49 -13.62
N ALA A 150 -10.07 6.24 -14.91
CA ALA A 150 -11.24 5.45 -15.32
C ALA A 150 -11.20 3.98 -14.87
N TRP A 151 -10.03 3.40 -14.60
CA TRP A 151 -9.91 2.02 -14.11
C TRP A 151 -10.51 1.80 -12.72
N TRP A 152 -10.61 2.85 -11.92
CA TRP A 152 -11.01 2.73 -10.52
C TRP A 152 -12.48 3.06 -10.28
N ARG A 153 -13.21 3.47 -11.34
CA ARG A 153 -14.68 3.62 -11.30
C ARG A 153 -15.41 2.29 -11.02
N PRO A 154 -15.02 1.15 -11.63
CA PRO A 154 -15.64 -0.15 -11.35
C PRO A 154 -15.22 -0.74 -10.00
N MET A 155 -13.91 -0.69 -9.70
CA MET A 155 -13.32 -1.38 -8.56
C MET A 155 -11.96 -0.76 -8.23
N ALA A 156 -11.65 -0.58 -6.95
CA ALA A 156 -10.35 -0.09 -6.50
C ALA A 156 -9.23 -1.12 -6.76
N ALA A 157 -7.98 -0.64 -6.79
CA ALA A 157 -6.83 -1.51 -7.01
C ALA A 157 -6.59 -2.45 -5.81
N ILE A 158 -5.86 -3.55 -6.06
CA ILE A 158 -5.38 -4.44 -4.99
C ILE A 158 -4.59 -3.60 -3.96
N GLY A 159 -4.98 -3.71 -2.69
CA GLY A 159 -4.31 -3.02 -1.59
C GLY A 159 -4.62 -1.53 -1.43
N ALA A 160 -5.49 -0.94 -2.26
CA ALA A 160 -5.84 0.48 -2.15
C ALA A 160 -6.48 0.84 -0.80
N PHE A 161 -7.28 -0.07 -0.23
CA PHE A 161 -7.91 0.09 1.09
C PHE A 161 -7.25 -0.75 2.20
N ASP A 162 -6.45 -1.75 1.85
CA ASP A 162 -5.76 -2.66 2.78
C ASP A 162 -4.34 -2.91 2.27
N ALA A 163 -3.50 -1.89 2.42
CA ALA A 163 -2.13 -1.93 1.95
C ALA A 163 -1.30 -2.94 2.78
N PRO A 164 -0.43 -3.73 2.14
CA PRO A 164 0.24 -4.83 2.83
C PRO A 164 1.28 -4.33 3.85
N THR A 165 1.40 -5.08 4.94
CA THR A 165 2.52 -4.98 5.88
C THR A 165 3.49 -6.16 5.69
N TYR A 166 4.70 -5.97 6.21
CA TYR A 166 5.80 -6.93 6.08
C TYR A 166 6.29 -7.31 7.47
N VAL A 167 6.37 -8.60 7.74
CA VAL A 167 6.88 -9.09 9.02
C VAL A 167 8.23 -9.72 8.84
N LEU A 168 9.16 -9.35 9.72
CA LEU A 168 10.52 -9.85 9.80
C LEU A 168 10.70 -10.57 11.13
N ASP A 169 11.37 -11.73 11.10
CA ASP A 169 11.82 -12.37 12.33
C ASP A 169 13.15 -11.73 12.73
N ILE A 170 13.15 -11.00 13.84
CA ILE A 170 14.34 -10.36 14.41
C ILE A 170 14.87 -11.14 15.63
N SER A 171 14.37 -12.35 15.86
CA SER A 171 14.78 -13.22 16.97
C SER A 171 16.27 -13.52 17.02
N PRO A 172 17.05 -13.53 15.91
CA PRO A 172 18.50 -13.65 16.00
C PRO A 172 19.20 -12.56 16.82
N PHE A 173 18.55 -11.41 17.03
CA PHE A 173 19.07 -10.29 17.83
C PHE A 173 18.67 -10.36 19.30
N VAL A 174 17.74 -11.24 19.68
CA VAL A 174 17.18 -11.34 21.04
C VAL A 174 18.24 -11.43 22.15
N PRO A 175 19.33 -12.21 22.02
CA PRO A 175 20.40 -12.24 23.03
C PRO A 175 21.04 -10.88 23.31
N LEU A 176 21.10 -10.01 22.28
CA LEU A 176 21.64 -8.66 22.38
C LEU A 176 20.62 -7.70 22.97
N LEU A 177 19.34 -7.84 22.58
CA LEU A 177 18.22 -7.00 23.04
C LEU A 177 17.84 -7.25 24.52
N ALA A 178 18.23 -8.40 25.08
CA ALA A 178 17.85 -8.84 26.42
C ALA A 178 18.60 -8.15 27.57
N ASP A 179 19.26 -7.01 27.34
CA ASP A 179 20.10 -6.33 28.33
C ASP A 179 19.41 -5.18 29.09
N SER A 180 18.13 -4.93 28.79
CA SER A 180 17.32 -3.81 29.31
C SER A 180 17.81 -2.41 28.98
N LYS A 181 18.71 -2.26 28.01
CA LYS A 181 19.14 -0.95 27.52
C LYS A 181 18.34 -0.55 26.29
N PRO A 182 18.33 0.75 25.96
CA PRO A 182 17.81 1.21 24.69
C PRO A 182 18.70 0.77 23.52
N HIS A 183 18.09 0.17 22.51
CA HIS A 183 18.71 -0.23 21.24
C HIS A 183 18.19 0.64 20.10
N ASN A 184 19.05 0.95 19.14
CA ASN A 184 18.71 1.78 18.00
C ASN A 184 18.05 0.93 16.90
N PHE A 185 16.79 1.24 16.57
CA PHE A 185 16.09 0.65 15.44
C PHE A 185 15.87 1.71 14.35
N THR A 186 16.33 1.41 13.13
CA THR A 186 16.15 2.30 11.97
C THR A 186 15.47 1.55 10.83
N LEU A 187 14.32 2.08 10.38
CA LEU A 187 13.75 1.77 9.09
C LEU A 187 14.33 2.72 8.04
N ARG A 188 14.67 2.22 6.86
CA ARG A 188 15.18 3.05 5.76
C ARG A 188 14.72 2.50 4.42
N VAL A 189 14.29 3.37 3.51
CA VAL A 189 14.11 2.97 2.10
C VAL A 189 15.36 3.30 1.31
N VAL A 190 15.82 2.35 0.51
CA VAL A 190 16.90 2.55 -0.48
C VAL A 190 16.39 2.19 -1.87
N GLY A 191 16.95 2.83 -2.88
CA GLY A 191 16.55 2.65 -4.28
C GLY A 191 17.72 2.61 -5.25
N GLN A 192 17.47 3.05 -6.48
CA GLN A 192 18.41 2.96 -7.61
C GLN A 192 19.00 4.30 -8.02
N GLY A 193 18.53 5.39 -7.42
CA GLY A 193 19.18 6.68 -7.60
C GLY A 193 20.63 6.62 -7.15
N GLU A 194 21.39 7.64 -7.54
CA GLU A 194 22.78 7.81 -7.11
C GLU A 194 22.96 7.52 -5.61
N ASN A 195 23.96 6.73 -5.26
CA ASN A 195 24.24 6.28 -3.88
C ASN A 195 23.07 5.55 -3.18
N GLY A 196 22.17 4.93 -3.94
CA GLY A 196 20.99 4.23 -3.42
C GLY A 196 19.85 5.18 -3.01
N SER A 197 19.84 6.40 -3.54
CA SER A 197 18.81 7.40 -3.26
C SER A 197 17.46 7.06 -3.88
N ILE A 198 16.43 7.69 -3.34
CA ILE A 198 15.03 7.68 -3.79
C ILE A 198 14.54 9.13 -3.86
N ASN A 199 13.33 9.37 -4.39
CA ASN A 199 12.66 10.64 -4.14
C ASN A 199 12.12 10.63 -2.70
N ASP A 200 11.79 11.80 -2.18
CA ASP A 200 11.36 11.94 -0.80
C ASP A 200 9.92 11.48 -0.59
N ASP A 201 9.58 11.33 0.69
CA ASP A 201 8.21 11.19 1.21
C ASP A 201 7.62 9.78 1.27
N TRP A 202 8.29 8.90 2.03
CA TRP A 202 7.70 7.64 2.49
C TRP A 202 7.05 7.80 3.85
N VAL A 203 5.97 7.06 4.09
CA VAL A 203 5.30 6.92 5.38
C VAL A 203 5.65 5.57 5.97
N PHE A 204 5.99 5.54 7.25
CA PHE A 204 6.33 4.34 8.01
C PHE A 204 5.43 4.16 9.23
N SER A 205 5.17 2.92 9.59
CA SER A 205 4.83 2.53 10.95
C SER A 205 5.38 1.15 11.26
N ALA A 206 5.73 0.88 12.51
CA ALA A 206 6.21 -0.44 12.90
C ALA A 206 5.92 -0.79 14.36
N ALA A 207 5.84 -2.08 14.64
CA ALA A 207 5.71 -2.63 15.98
C ALA A 207 6.46 -3.96 16.11
N VAL A 208 6.97 -4.23 17.30
CA VAL A 208 7.63 -5.49 17.63
C VAL A 208 6.73 -6.34 18.50
N PHE A 209 6.40 -7.53 17.99
CA PHE A 209 5.67 -8.58 18.68
C PHE A 209 6.68 -9.43 19.45
N VAL A 210 6.60 -9.38 20.77
CA VAL A 210 7.54 -10.00 21.70
C VAL A 210 6.90 -11.22 22.36
N GLY A 211 7.59 -12.35 22.30
CA GLY A 211 7.33 -13.51 23.16
C GLY A 211 8.33 -13.56 24.31
N LEU A 212 7.88 -13.87 25.51
CA LEU A 212 8.68 -13.93 26.73
C LEU A 212 8.89 -15.37 27.17
N ASP A 213 10.04 -15.63 27.79
CA ASP A 213 10.26 -16.86 28.54
C ASP A 213 9.50 -16.78 29.88
N PRO A 214 8.86 -17.87 30.34
CA PRO A 214 8.17 -17.88 31.64
C PRO A 214 9.09 -17.61 32.83
N SER A 215 10.39 -17.91 32.72
CA SER A 215 11.39 -17.53 33.70
C SER A 215 11.77 -16.05 33.53
N ALA A 216 12.01 -15.36 34.65
CA ALA A 216 12.54 -14.00 34.64
C ALA A 216 14.06 -13.94 34.34
N VAL A 217 14.72 -15.10 34.17
CA VAL A 217 16.15 -15.18 33.85
C VAL A 217 16.42 -14.57 32.48
N ARG A 218 17.48 -13.77 32.42
CA ARG A 218 17.92 -13.10 31.20
C ARG A 218 18.22 -14.09 30.08
N THR A 219 17.69 -13.82 28.89
CA THR A 219 18.06 -14.54 27.66
C THR A 219 19.48 -14.17 27.24
N THR A 220 20.29 -15.18 26.89
CA THR A 220 21.70 -15.03 26.53
C THR A 220 22.02 -15.72 25.21
N GLY A 221 23.26 -15.58 24.74
CA GLY A 221 23.74 -16.10 23.46
C GLY A 221 24.47 -15.04 22.65
N SER A 222 24.67 -15.30 21.37
CA SER A 222 25.44 -14.43 20.48
C SER A 222 25.08 -14.66 19.01
N ILE A 223 25.22 -13.64 18.17
CA ILE A 223 25.21 -13.81 16.72
C ILE A 223 26.40 -14.67 16.32
N LEU A 224 26.14 -15.75 15.59
CA LEU A 224 27.13 -16.70 15.10
C LEU A 224 27.55 -16.34 13.67
N THR A 225 26.58 -16.08 12.80
CA THR A 225 26.82 -15.62 11.43
C THR A 225 25.92 -14.46 11.06
N HIS A 226 26.45 -13.54 10.28
CA HIS A 226 25.73 -12.44 9.65
C HIS A 226 26.29 -12.26 8.25
N PHE A 227 25.51 -12.62 7.24
CA PHE A 227 25.89 -12.57 5.84
C PHE A 227 24.87 -11.77 5.06
N THR A 228 25.36 -10.84 4.25
CA THR A 228 24.58 -10.19 3.21
C THR A 228 25.49 -9.91 2.02
N ASP A 229 24.91 -10.01 0.83
CA ASP A 229 25.55 -9.75 -0.46
C ASP A 229 25.80 -8.25 -0.79
N SER A 230 25.51 -7.32 0.14
CA SER A 230 25.73 -5.84 0.14
C SER A 230 26.54 -5.25 -1.04
N LYS A 231 26.11 -4.21 -1.77
CA LYS A 231 25.20 -3.10 -1.51
C LYS A 231 24.12 -3.05 -2.60
N THR A 232 22.89 -3.50 -2.32
CA THR A 232 21.70 -3.26 -3.16
C THR A 232 22.03 -3.28 -4.67
N THR A 233 22.29 -4.46 -5.21
CA THR A 233 22.85 -4.57 -6.56
C THR A 233 21.88 -3.99 -7.57
N VAL A 234 22.17 -2.79 -8.09
CA VAL A 234 21.45 -2.24 -9.23
C VAL A 234 22.31 -2.54 -10.44
N GLU A 235 22.00 -3.65 -11.11
CA GLU A 235 22.57 -3.89 -12.43
C GLU A 235 21.87 -2.94 -13.40
N VAL A 236 22.46 -1.76 -13.60
CA VAL A 236 22.20 -0.94 -14.78
C VAL A 236 23.10 -1.51 -15.89
N PRO A 237 22.56 -1.94 -17.04
CA PRO A 237 23.37 -2.52 -18.12
C PRO A 237 24.58 -1.66 -18.46
N LYS A 238 25.76 -2.28 -18.64
CA LYS A 238 27.02 -1.58 -18.97
C LYS A 238 26.94 -0.71 -20.23
N ASP A 239 25.99 -1.00 -21.13
CA ASP A 239 25.72 -0.24 -22.36
C ASP A 239 25.13 1.16 -22.13
N THR A 240 25.05 1.63 -20.88
CA THR A 240 24.52 2.97 -20.53
C THR A 240 25.51 3.88 -19.81
N ARG A 241 26.80 3.49 -19.68
CA ARG A 241 27.85 4.42 -19.23
C ARG A 241 28.19 5.51 -20.24
N ILE A 242 27.77 5.34 -21.48
CA ILE A 242 27.62 6.41 -22.48
C ILE A 242 26.15 6.36 -22.84
N PRO A 243 25.35 7.40 -22.57
CA PRO A 243 23.96 7.39 -22.99
C PRO A 243 23.96 7.25 -24.52
N PRO A 244 23.40 6.18 -25.14
CA PRO A 244 23.33 6.09 -26.60
C PRO A 244 22.60 7.32 -27.13
N ASN A 245 22.94 7.83 -28.31
CA ASN A 245 22.18 8.92 -28.92
C ASN A 245 20.76 8.39 -29.15
N ILE A 246 19.83 8.71 -28.26
CA ILE A 246 18.45 8.23 -28.36
C ILE A 246 17.75 9.22 -29.27
N ASP A 247 17.37 8.75 -30.45
CA ASP A 247 16.48 9.50 -31.33
C ASP A 247 15.17 9.74 -30.58
N PRO A 248 14.72 11.00 -30.43
CA PRO A 248 13.42 11.34 -29.85
C PRO A 248 12.23 10.62 -30.51
N LYS A 249 12.41 10.00 -31.68
CA LYS A 249 11.40 9.22 -32.41
C LYS A 249 11.48 7.70 -32.17
N SER A 250 12.49 7.22 -31.44
CA SER A 250 12.73 5.79 -31.21
C SER A 250 12.16 5.30 -29.88
N LEU A 251 11.81 4.01 -29.82
CA LEU A 251 11.49 3.36 -28.55
C LEU A 251 12.77 3.24 -27.70
N THR A 252 12.68 3.66 -26.45
CA THR A 252 13.73 3.49 -25.45
C THR A 252 13.34 2.39 -24.48
N SER A 253 14.12 1.31 -24.44
CA SER A 253 13.91 0.23 -23.49
C SER A 253 15.09 0.07 -22.56
N PHE A 254 14.81 -0.26 -21.31
CA PHE A 254 15.82 -0.60 -20.31
C PHE A 254 15.25 -1.60 -19.32
N THR A 255 16.16 -2.34 -18.69
CA THR A 255 15.81 -3.30 -17.64
C THR A 255 16.64 -2.99 -16.41
N THR A 256 15.96 -2.93 -15.27
CA THR A 256 16.62 -2.86 -13.98
C THR A 256 16.40 -4.12 -13.19
N ARG A 257 17.48 -4.62 -12.58
CA ARG A 257 17.49 -5.82 -11.75
C ARG A 257 18.03 -5.49 -10.38
N SER A 258 17.47 -6.14 -9.36
CA SER A 258 18.00 -6.12 -8.00
C SER A 258 17.80 -7.47 -7.34
N PHE A 259 18.75 -7.84 -6.47
CA PHE A 259 18.67 -9.05 -5.67
C PHE A 259 19.22 -8.79 -4.26
N ARG A 260 18.76 -9.62 -3.32
CA ARG A 260 19.20 -9.61 -1.93
C ARG A 260 19.25 -11.03 -1.40
N GLN A 261 20.41 -11.41 -0.88
CA GLN A 261 20.57 -12.51 0.05
C GLN A 261 20.96 -11.98 1.43
N LEU A 262 20.24 -12.44 2.45
CA LEU A 262 20.51 -12.17 3.86
C LEU A 262 20.41 -13.48 4.63
N SER A 263 21.42 -13.80 5.44
CA SER A 263 21.41 -14.93 6.34
C SER A 263 21.98 -14.51 7.70
N ILE A 264 21.21 -14.69 8.76
CA ILE A 264 21.62 -14.38 10.12
C ILE A 264 21.38 -15.62 10.97
N SER A 265 22.38 -16.04 11.74
CA SER A 265 22.21 -17.09 12.74
C SER A 265 22.76 -16.66 14.09
N SER A 266 22.13 -17.14 15.16
CA SER A 266 22.53 -16.87 16.53
C SER A 266 22.33 -18.09 17.42
N SER A 267 23.16 -18.22 18.44
CA SER A 267 22.83 -19.01 19.62
C SER A 267 21.87 -18.23 20.50
N VAL A 268 20.78 -18.86 20.96
CA VAL A 268 19.82 -18.28 21.90
C VAL A 268 19.59 -19.26 23.05
N VAL A 269 19.74 -18.78 24.28
CA VAL A 269 19.48 -19.54 25.51
C VAL A 269 18.51 -18.73 26.36
N THR A 270 17.26 -19.16 26.45
CA THR A 270 16.25 -18.51 27.30
C THR A 270 16.30 -19.06 28.74
N GLY A 271 15.61 -18.42 29.67
CA GLY A 271 15.65 -18.79 31.09
C GLY A 271 15.20 -20.21 31.41
N THR A 272 14.22 -20.76 30.67
CA THR A 272 13.79 -22.16 30.78
C THR A 272 14.30 -23.06 29.67
N GLY A 273 14.90 -22.47 28.62
CA GLY A 273 15.26 -23.17 27.39
C GLY A 273 16.67 -23.74 27.39
N GLN A 274 16.88 -24.74 26.56
CA GLN A 274 18.22 -25.14 26.15
C GLN A 274 18.73 -24.23 25.01
N LEU A 275 20.02 -24.34 24.72
CA LEU A 275 20.63 -23.70 23.56
C LEU A 275 19.87 -24.05 22.28
N LYS A 276 19.38 -23.03 21.58
CA LYS A 276 18.79 -23.13 20.25
C LYS A 276 19.59 -22.33 19.25
N ILE A 277 19.69 -22.85 18.03
CA ILE A 277 20.15 -22.06 16.88
C ILE A 277 18.93 -21.43 16.25
N VAL A 278 18.90 -20.10 16.25
CA VAL A 278 17.89 -19.33 15.53
C VAL A 278 18.52 -18.84 14.23
N LYS A 279 17.90 -19.15 13.10
CA LYS A 279 18.37 -18.80 11.77
C LYS A 279 17.27 -18.09 11.00
N VAL A 280 17.61 -17.00 10.31
CA VAL A 280 16.73 -16.26 9.41
C VAL A 280 17.42 -16.14 8.06
N GLU A 281 16.70 -16.46 7.00
CA GLU A 281 17.18 -16.36 5.62
C GLU A 281 16.17 -15.59 4.77
N GLN A 282 16.68 -14.72 3.91
CA GLN A 282 15.91 -14.02 2.89
C GLN A 282 16.62 -14.11 1.54
N ASP A 283 15.86 -14.44 0.50
CA ASP A 283 16.28 -14.43 -0.90
C ASP A 283 15.23 -13.68 -1.71
N MET A 284 15.60 -12.50 -2.22
CA MET A 284 14.69 -11.54 -2.83
C MET A 284 15.22 -11.14 -4.20
N THR A 285 14.32 -11.02 -5.17
CA THR A 285 14.66 -10.58 -6.53
C THR A 285 13.62 -9.62 -7.08
N PHE A 286 14.10 -8.72 -7.92
CA PHE A 286 13.33 -7.70 -8.60
C PHE A 286 13.81 -7.58 -10.03
N VAL A 287 12.87 -7.54 -10.97
CA VAL A 287 13.13 -7.21 -12.37
C VAL A 287 12.05 -6.25 -12.84
N ASN A 288 12.44 -5.16 -13.48
CA ASN A 288 11.54 -4.18 -14.08
C ASN A 288 12.09 -3.81 -15.45
N GLN A 289 11.36 -4.21 -16.50
CA GLN A 289 11.65 -3.85 -17.87
C GLN A 289 10.67 -2.75 -18.27
N GLN A 290 11.21 -1.61 -18.71
CA GLN A 290 10.39 -0.51 -19.21
C GLN A 290 10.69 -0.28 -20.69
N THR A 291 9.67 0.19 -21.40
CA THR A 291 9.77 0.70 -22.77
C THR A 291 8.99 1.99 -22.88
N TRP A 292 9.62 3.02 -23.43
CA TRP A 292 9.09 4.36 -23.55
C TRP A 292 9.09 4.79 -25.02
N GLY A 293 8.02 5.42 -25.46
CA GLY A 293 7.92 6.04 -26.77
C GLY A 293 8.28 7.52 -26.78
N ALA A 294 8.45 8.03 -28.00
CA ALA A 294 8.68 9.43 -28.30
C ALA A 294 7.73 10.36 -27.53
N GLY A 295 8.29 11.40 -26.88
CA GLY A 295 7.50 12.40 -26.17
C GLY A 295 6.63 11.85 -25.04
N THR A 296 6.97 10.69 -24.46
CA THR A 296 6.21 9.98 -23.41
C THR A 296 4.80 9.55 -23.83
N ALA A 297 4.51 9.53 -25.13
CA ALA A 297 3.20 9.12 -25.66
C ALA A 297 2.95 7.61 -25.55
N TYR A 298 3.95 6.82 -25.15
CA TYR A 298 3.81 5.39 -24.90
C TYR A 298 4.67 4.98 -23.72
N GLN A 299 4.12 4.13 -22.86
CA GLN A 299 4.82 3.51 -21.74
C GLN A 299 4.39 2.05 -21.63
N SER A 300 5.37 1.16 -21.47
CA SER A 300 5.15 -0.23 -21.11
C SER A 300 6.08 -0.62 -19.98
N ILE A 301 5.55 -1.34 -18.99
CA ILE A 301 6.30 -1.87 -17.86
C ILE A 301 5.94 -3.34 -17.70
N VAL A 302 6.97 -4.18 -17.61
CA VAL A 302 6.85 -5.58 -17.22
C VAL A 302 7.75 -5.76 -16.00
N MET A 303 7.14 -5.98 -14.85
CA MET A 303 7.81 -6.05 -13.56
C MET A 303 7.46 -7.34 -12.84
N THR A 304 8.43 -7.89 -12.12
CA THR A 304 8.21 -8.97 -11.16
C THR A 304 9.07 -8.71 -9.93
N ILE A 305 8.41 -8.70 -8.77
CA ILE A 305 9.03 -8.74 -7.46
C ILE A 305 8.76 -10.14 -6.90
N GLN A 306 9.76 -10.80 -6.33
CA GLN A 306 9.53 -12.07 -5.65
C GLN A 306 10.54 -12.25 -4.53
N GLY A 307 10.15 -13.01 -3.52
CA GLY A 307 11.06 -13.31 -2.43
C GLY A 307 10.59 -14.46 -1.58
N ASN A 308 11.57 -15.09 -0.93
CA ASN A 308 11.40 -16.18 0.01
C ASN A 308 12.09 -15.79 1.31
N SER A 309 11.39 -15.94 2.43
CA SER A 309 11.93 -15.75 3.77
C SER A 309 11.55 -16.92 4.65
N ILE A 310 12.53 -17.51 5.32
CA ILE A 310 12.34 -18.60 6.27
C ILE A 310 13.06 -18.26 7.57
N SER A 311 12.43 -18.58 8.71
CA SER A 311 13.11 -18.63 9.99
C SER A 311 12.95 -19.99 10.67
N THR A 312 14.03 -20.47 11.27
CA THR A 312 14.06 -21.70 12.04
C THR A 312 14.55 -21.43 13.45
N HIS A 313 13.86 -21.99 14.44
CA HIS A 313 14.20 -21.90 15.86
C HIS A 313 14.47 -23.31 16.39
N GLY A 314 15.74 -23.72 16.39
CA GLY A 314 16.09 -25.14 16.46
C GLY A 314 15.61 -25.86 15.19
N ASP A 315 14.93 -27.00 15.34
CA ASP A 315 14.44 -27.82 14.24
C ASP A 315 13.07 -27.38 13.69
N THR A 316 12.48 -26.32 14.26
CA THR A 316 11.13 -25.85 13.89
C THR A 316 11.19 -24.65 12.97
N ALA A 317 10.50 -24.70 11.83
CA ALA A 317 10.27 -23.53 10.98
C ALA A 317 9.13 -22.67 11.58
N GLU A 318 9.47 -21.54 12.17
CA GLU A 318 8.51 -20.65 12.85
C GLU A 318 7.84 -19.67 11.86
N LYS A 319 8.60 -19.22 10.86
CA LYS A 319 8.11 -18.31 9.82
C LYS A 319 8.51 -18.82 8.45
N ILE A 320 7.54 -18.82 7.54
CA ILE A 320 7.75 -19.04 6.11
C ILE A 320 6.98 -17.94 5.40
N ASP A 321 7.58 -17.28 4.42
CA ASP A 321 6.93 -16.24 3.63
C ASP A 321 7.47 -16.30 2.21
N ASN A 322 6.62 -16.68 1.26
CA ASN A 322 6.95 -16.72 -0.16
C ASN A 322 5.98 -15.82 -0.88
N PHE A 323 6.48 -14.87 -1.67
CA PHE A 323 5.62 -13.94 -2.38
C PHE A 323 6.11 -13.70 -3.81
N ARG A 324 5.17 -13.33 -4.66
CA ARG A 324 5.43 -12.94 -6.05
C ARG A 324 4.41 -11.90 -6.49
N TYR A 325 4.91 -10.77 -7.00
CA TYR A 325 4.12 -9.62 -7.44
C TYR A 325 4.43 -9.28 -8.91
N PRO A 326 3.83 -9.99 -9.88
CA PRO A 326 3.83 -9.58 -11.28
C PRO A 326 3.04 -8.30 -11.46
N PHE A 327 3.56 -7.40 -12.29
CA PHE A 327 2.92 -6.12 -12.63
C PHE A 327 3.24 -5.77 -14.08
N ASN A 328 2.21 -5.64 -14.91
CA ASN A 328 2.30 -5.33 -16.32
C ASN A 328 1.41 -4.12 -16.62
N LEU A 329 2.02 -3.04 -17.09
CA LEU A 329 1.34 -1.80 -17.43
C LEU A 329 1.61 -1.47 -18.89
N THR A 330 0.61 -0.97 -19.60
CA THR A 330 0.77 -0.33 -20.91
C THR A 330 -0.15 0.89 -20.98
N LEU A 331 0.41 2.03 -21.40
CA LEU A 331 -0.29 3.29 -21.61
C LEU A 331 0.09 3.85 -22.98
N SER A 332 -0.88 4.42 -23.67
CA SER A 332 -0.70 5.08 -24.97
C SER A 332 -1.48 6.39 -25.02
N ALA A 333 -0.84 7.42 -25.58
CA ALA A 333 -1.37 8.75 -25.80
C ALA A 333 -1.70 8.99 -27.26
N LEU A 334 -2.84 9.65 -27.49
CA LEU A 334 -3.18 10.16 -28.80
C LEU A 334 -3.77 11.56 -28.66
N ALA A 335 -3.18 12.54 -29.33
CA ALA A 335 -3.84 13.83 -29.53
C ALA A 335 -5.13 13.64 -30.31
N VAL A 336 -6.20 14.24 -29.81
CA VAL A 336 -7.50 14.35 -30.46
C VAL A 336 -7.90 15.83 -30.50
N PRO A 337 -8.88 16.26 -31.31
CA PRO A 337 -9.23 17.68 -31.40
C PRO A 337 -9.52 18.30 -30.03
N SER A 338 -8.71 19.28 -29.62
CA SER A 338 -8.78 20.00 -28.33
C SER A 338 -8.64 19.15 -27.06
N ALA A 339 -8.11 17.92 -27.15
CA ALA A 339 -7.97 17.01 -26.02
C ALA A 339 -6.88 15.95 -26.26
N THR A 340 -6.56 15.16 -25.23
CA THR A 340 -5.70 13.99 -25.34
C THR A 340 -6.46 12.76 -24.89
N LYS A 341 -6.41 11.69 -25.68
CA LYS A 341 -6.97 10.39 -25.33
C LYS A 341 -5.86 9.46 -24.81
N ILE A 342 -6.07 8.93 -23.62
CA ILE A 342 -5.23 7.93 -22.95
C ILE A 342 -5.92 6.59 -23.11
N VAL A 343 -5.20 5.57 -23.55
CA VAL A 343 -5.67 4.18 -23.51
C VAL A 343 -4.69 3.38 -22.68
N GLY A 344 -5.21 2.51 -21.82
CA GLY A 344 -4.37 1.76 -20.92
C GLY A 344 -4.85 0.34 -20.65
N HIS A 345 -3.88 -0.51 -20.35
CA HIS A 345 -4.05 -1.85 -19.83
C HIS A 345 -3.13 -2.07 -18.62
N LEU A 346 -3.67 -2.64 -17.55
CA LEU A 346 -2.96 -3.04 -16.35
C LEU A 346 -3.32 -4.49 -16.02
N ASN A 347 -2.31 -5.32 -15.82
CA ASN A 347 -2.45 -6.62 -15.15
C ASN A 347 -1.49 -6.62 -13.96
N HIS A 348 -2.00 -6.76 -12.74
CA HIS A 348 -1.14 -6.93 -11.57
C HIS A 348 -1.67 -7.99 -10.63
N LYS A 349 -0.76 -8.61 -9.89
CA LYS A 349 -1.05 -9.79 -9.09
C LYS A 349 -0.37 -9.73 -7.73
N TYR A 350 -1.12 -10.08 -6.70
CA TYR A 350 -0.62 -10.35 -5.35
C TYR A 350 -0.66 -11.86 -5.09
N SER A 351 0.51 -12.51 -5.03
CA SER A 351 0.65 -13.91 -4.62
C SER A 351 1.50 -13.97 -3.37
N ARG A 352 0.97 -14.56 -2.30
CA ARG A 352 1.71 -14.73 -1.05
C ARG A 352 1.27 -15.99 -0.32
N SER A 353 2.22 -16.80 0.11
CA SER A 353 2.00 -17.96 0.95
C SER A 353 2.88 -17.87 2.19
N GLN A 354 2.24 -17.82 3.35
CA GLN A 354 2.88 -17.48 4.61
C GLN A 354 2.46 -18.39 5.77
N VAL A 355 3.41 -18.66 6.66
CA VAL A 355 3.20 -19.17 8.01
C VAL A 355 3.61 -18.05 8.94
N PHE A 356 2.68 -17.61 9.80
CA PHE A 356 2.91 -16.52 10.73
C PHE A 356 2.85 -17.00 12.19
N PRO A 357 3.87 -16.70 13.01
CA PRO A 357 4.03 -17.29 14.35
C PRO A 357 2.93 -16.89 15.36
N PHE A 358 2.21 -15.78 15.16
CA PHE A 358 1.11 -15.33 16.03
C PHE A 358 -0.28 -15.47 15.39
N SER A 359 -0.44 -16.34 14.39
CA SER A 359 -1.75 -16.71 13.82
C SER A 359 -1.86 -18.20 13.52
N SER A 360 -1.04 -19.01 14.20
CA SER A 360 -0.69 -20.38 13.79
C SER A 360 -1.83 -21.39 13.80
N SER A 361 -3.00 -21.09 14.38
CA SER A 361 -4.11 -22.04 14.42
C SER A 361 -4.72 -22.34 13.04
N LEU A 362 -4.44 -21.53 12.02
CA LEU A 362 -4.87 -21.76 10.63
C LEU A 362 -3.80 -22.47 9.78
N GLY A 363 -2.60 -22.70 10.29
CA GLY A 363 -1.49 -23.22 9.50
C GLY A 363 -1.03 -22.26 8.39
N LYS A 364 -0.55 -22.81 7.26
CA LYS A 364 -0.07 -22.02 6.12
C LYS A 364 -1.24 -21.34 5.41
N ILE A 365 -1.18 -20.01 5.29
CA ILE A 365 -2.15 -19.20 4.56
C ILE A 365 -1.62 -18.93 3.15
N GLY A 366 -2.48 -19.04 2.14
CA GLY A 366 -2.20 -18.66 0.77
C GLY A 366 -3.23 -17.65 0.28
N ILE A 367 -2.76 -16.53 -0.27
CA ILE A 367 -3.58 -15.52 -0.94
C ILE A 367 -3.06 -15.37 -2.37
N GLU A 368 -3.97 -15.47 -3.33
CA GLU A 368 -3.72 -15.12 -4.73
C GLU A 368 -4.79 -14.12 -5.16
N THR A 369 -4.37 -12.99 -5.72
CA THR A 369 -5.29 -12.01 -6.31
C THR A 369 -4.73 -11.53 -7.63
N THR A 370 -5.49 -11.65 -8.70
CA THR A 370 -5.17 -11.05 -10.00
C THR A 370 -6.18 -9.95 -10.28
N GLN A 371 -5.72 -8.84 -10.84
CA GLN A 371 -6.59 -7.79 -11.31
C GLN A 371 -6.13 -7.29 -12.68
N ASP A 372 -7.07 -7.31 -13.62
CA ASP A 372 -6.93 -6.85 -14.99
C ASP A 372 -7.82 -5.63 -15.18
N ALA A 373 -7.22 -4.50 -15.53
CA ALA A 373 -7.94 -3.27 -15.84
C ALA A 373 -7.63 -2.83 -17.27
N ALA A 374 -8.67 -2.48 -18.02
CA ALA A 374 -8.55 -1.92 -19.35
C ALA A 374 -9.47 -0.72 -19.47
N GLY A 375 -9.03 0.33 -20.15
CA GLY A 375 -9.84 1.53 -20.25
C GLY A 375 -9.22 2.65 -21.05
N GLU A 376 -9.99 3.72 -21.14
CA GLU A 376 -9.62 4.97 -21.77
C GLU A 376 -10.06 6.17 -20.95
N LEU A 377 -9.34 7.27 -21.11
CA LEU A 377 -9.62 8.56 -20.52
C LEU A 377 -9.38 9.65 -21.56
N VAL A 378 -10.29 10.59 -21.70
CA VAL A 378 -10.10 11.79 -22.51
C VAL A 378 -9.92 12.97 -21.56
N VAL A 379 -8.84 13.72 -21.74
CA VAL A 379 -8.52 14.90 -20.93
C VAL A 379 -8.43 16.15 -21.81
N ASP A 380 -8.86 17.29 -21.28
CA ASP A 380 -8.67 18.58 -21.96
C ASP A 380 -7.21 19.06 -21.85
N GLN A 381 -6.89 20.18 -22.51
CA GLN A 381 -5.56 20.79 -22.48
C GLN A 381 -5.09 21.23 -21.08
N LYS A 382 -6.01 21.33 -20.10
CA LYS A 382 -5.71 21.63 -18.70
C LYS A 382 -5.56 20.36 -17.86
N GLY A 383 -5.59 19.18 -18.48
CA GLY A 383 -5.50 17.89 -17.81
C GLY A 383 -6.79 17.44 -17.12
N ARG A 384 -7.92 18.13 -17.32
CA ARG A 384 -9.19 17.75 -16.69
C ARG A 384 -9.84 16.61 -17.46
N ALA A 385 -10.32 15.59 -16.76
CA ALA A 385 -11.06 14.49 -17.35
C ALA A 385 -12.38 14.98 -17.97
N LEU A 386 -12.56 14.75 -19.28
CA LEU A 386 -13.79 15.03 -20.03
C LEU A 386 -14.69 13.80 -20.11
N SER A 387 -14.10 12.62 -20.29
CA SER A 387 -14.81 11.35 -20.35
C SER A 387 -13.86 10.19 -20.06
N GLY A 388 -14.40 9.02 -19.72
CA GLY A 388 -13.58 7.82 -19.54
C GLY A 388 -14.42 6.57 -19.32
N LEU A 389 -13.85 5.45 -19.74
CA LEU A 389 -14.43 4.11 -19.64
C LEU A 389 -13.38 3.19 -19.06
N GLY A 390 -13.77 2.36 -18.08
CA GLY A 390 -12.90 1.36 -17.50
C GLY A 390 -13.65 0.05 -17.33
N ARG A 391 -12.94 -1.07 -17.42
CA ARG A 391 -13.40 -2.39 -17.02
C ARG A 391 -12.34 -2.98 -16.11
N THR A 392 -12.78 -3.55 -15.00
CA THR A 392 -11.88 -4.19 -14.03
C THR A 392 -12.38 -5.59 -13.74
N ILE A 393 -11.51 -6.57 -13.96
CA ILE A 393 -11.73 -7.98 -13.65
C ILE A 393 -10.80 -8.32 -12.49
N GLN A 394 -11.31 -8.93 -11.43
CA GLN A 394 -10.53 -9.37 -10.29
C GLN A 394 -10.89 -10.80 -9.91
N SER A 395 -9.87 -11.64 -9.73
CA SER A 395 -10.01 -12.96 -9.10
C SER A 395 -9.24 -12.95 -7.80
N PHE A 396 -9.91 -13.26 -6.70
CA PHE A 396 -9.34 -13.42 -5.37
C PHE A 396 -9.49 -14.87 -4.95
N THR A 397 -8.44 -15.46 -4.37
CA THR A 397 -8.49 -16.75 -3.69
C THR A 397 -7.71 -16.71 -2.38
N TYR A 398 -8.28 -17.35 -1.37
CA TYR A 398 -7.71 -17.58 -0.05
C TYR A 398 -7.76 -19.08 0.24
N LYS A 399 -6.69 -19.61 0.85
CA LYS A 399 -6.61 -20.97 1.40
C LYS A 399 -5.87 -20.96 2.72
N ASP A 400 -6.25 -21.83 3.64
CA ASP A 400 -5.49 -22.07 4.87
C ASP A 400 -5.10 -23.55 5.07
N GLY A 401 -4.24 -23.78 6.05
CA GLY A 401 -3.69 -25.10 6.39
C GLY A 401 -4.70 -26.05 7.04
N LYS A 402 -5.91 -25.58 7.40
CA LYS A 402 -7.01 -26.42 7.87
C LYS A 402 -7.94 -26.86 6.72
N GLY A 403 -7.69 -26.42 5.49
CA GLY A 403 -8.53 -26.69 4.33
C GLY A 403 -9.65 -25.67 4.12
N GLY A 404 -9.68 -24.59 4.90
CA GLY A 404 -10.53 -23.44 4.65
C GLY A 404 -10.17 -22.77 3.32
N SER A 405 -11.19 -22.37 2.56
CA SER A 405 -11.02 -21.71 1.27
C SER A 405 -12.12 -20.69 1.01
N TYR A 406 -11.76 -19.60 0.35
CA TYR A 406 -12.69 -18.63 -0.20
C TYR A 406 -12.15 -18.14 -1.54
N ALA A 407 -13.02 -17.94 -2.51
CA ALA A 407 -12.68 -17.32 -3.77
C ALA A 407 -13.81 -16.42 -4.25
N ARG A 408 -13.45 -15.31 -4.90
CA ARG A 408 -14.39 -14.40 -5.54
C ARG A 408 -13.85 -13.98 -6.90
N ASP A 409 -14.73 -13.96 -7.89
CA ASP A 409 -14.42 -13.61 -9.27
C ASP A 409 -15.41 -12.54 -9.73
N VAL A 410 -14.88 -11.32 -9.92
CA VAL A 410 -15.64 -10.09 -10.16
C VAL A 410 -15.22 -9.50 -11.51
N ASP A 411 -16.18 -9.06 -12.31
CA ASP A 411 -15.98 -8.35 -13.58
C ASP A 411 -17.01 -7.23 -13.66
N ILE A 412 -16.54 -6.00 -13.59
CA ILE A 412 -17.38 -4.81 -13.62
C ILE A 412 -16.93 -3.92 -14.76
N TYR A 413 -17.90 -3.52 -15.58
CA TYR A 413 -17.72 -2.57 -16.65
C TYR A 413 -18.28 -1.20 -16.23
N ASN A 414 -17.43 -0.19 -16.30
CA ASN A 414 -17.66 1.19 -15.86
C ASN A 414 -18.17 1.23 -14.40
N SER A 415 -19.07 2.15 -14.04
CA SER A 415 -19.51 2.30 -12.65
C SER A 415 -20.72 1.46 -12.24
N THR A 416 -21.48 0.88 -13.19
CA THR A 416 -22.81 0.31 -12.88
C THR A 416 -23.08 -1.08 -13.43
N LYS A 417 -22.24 -1.61 -14.33
CA LYS A 417 -22.53 -2.86 -15.01
C LYS A 417 -21.68 -4.00 -14.48
N THR A 418 -22.21 -4.71 -13.47
CA THR A 418 -21.67 -6.00 -13.04
C THR A 418 -21.92 -7.06 -14.12
N ILE A 419 -20.85 -7.58 -14.72
CA ILE A 419 -20.89 -8.66 -15.71
C ILE A 419 -20.88 -10.01 -15.01
N ARG A 420 -20.04 -10.13 -13.99
CA ARG A 420 -19.89 -11.34 -13.18
C ARG A 420 -19.52 -10.96 -11.75
N ASP A 421 -20.13 -11.63 -10.80
CA ASP A 421 -19.73 -11.62 -9.40
C ASP A 421 -20.07 -12.99 -8.82
N LYS A 422 -19.04 -13.81 -8.60
CA LYS A 422 -19.21 -15.20 -8.16
C LYS A 422 -18.32 -15.47 -6.98
N GLU A 423 -18.93 -15.93 -5.89
CA GLU A 423 -18.23 -16.40 -4.71
C GLU A 423 -18.23 -17.94 -4.66
N SER A 424 -17.18 -18.52 -4.10
CA SER A 424 -17.05 -19.97 -3.89
C SER A 424 -16.10 -20.27 -2.73
N GLY A 425 -16.06 -21.52 -2.28
CA GLY A 425 -15.16 -21.98 -1.23
C GLY A 425 -15.90 -22.50 0.01
N THR A 426 -15.13 -23.12 0.91
CA THR A 426 -15.64 -23.75 2.13
C THR A 426 -15.99 -22.75 3.24
N LEU A 427 -15.52 -21.51 3.15
CA LEU A 427 -15.74 -20.46 4.13
C LEU A 427 -16.90 -19.52 3.80
N LEU A 428 -17.71 -19.82 2.77
CA LEU A 428 -18.89 -19.03 2.48
C LEU A 428 -19.92 -19.13 3.63
N PRO A 429 -20.62 -18.04 3.96
CA PRO A 429 -21.72 -18.11 4.90
C PRO A 429 -22.74 -19.14 4.43
N ALA A 430 -23.22 -20.00 5.34
CA ALA A 430 -24.34 -20.87 5.04
C ALA A 430 -25.52 -20.00 4.58
N ILE A 431 -26.03 -20.23 3.37
CA ILE A 431 -27.23 -19.56 2.88
C ILE A 431 -28.37 -19.98 3.82
N LYS A 432 -28.75 -19.11 4.76
CA LYS A 432 -30.03 -19.24 5.44
C LYS A 432 -31.08 -18.91 4.38
N THR A 433 -31.76 -19.94 3.88
CA THR A 433 -32.98 -19.78 3.10
C THR A 433 -34.04 -19.18 4.02
N GLU A 434 -34.03 -17.86 4.21
CA GLU A 434 -35.20 -17.16 4.73
C GLU A 434 -36.26 -17.22 3.62
N SER A 435 -37.37 -17.88 3.93
CA SER A 435 -38.55 -17.94 3.07
C SER A 435 -38.96 -16.52 2.69
N LEU A 436 -38.98 -16.21 1.39
CA LEU A 436 -39.59 -15.00 0.86
C LEU A 436 -41.08 -14.98 1.23
N THR A 437 -41.44 -14.27 2.29
CA THR A 437 -42.79 -13.74 2.50
C THR A 437 -42.77 -12.24 2.22
N THR A 438 -43.21 -11.91 1.00
CA THR A 438 -43.84 -10.66 0.53
C THR A 438 -43.72 -9.43 1.44
N LEU A 439 -42.92 -8.44 1.02
CA LEU A 439 -43.08 -7.05 1.44
C LEU A 439 -43.43 -6.20 0.22
N SER A 440 -44.58 -5.54 0.33
CA SER A 440 -45.26 -4.72 -0.68
C SER A 440 -44.53 -3.41 -0.97
N VAL A 441 -44.39 -3.10 -2.26
CA VAL A 441 -43.94 -1.81 -2.78
C VAL A 441 -45.09 -0.81 -2.70
N SER A 442 -44.93 0.31 -1.99
CA SER A 442 -45.81 1.47 -2.10
C SER A 442 -45.23 2.50 -3.07
N ASN A 443 -46.03 2.84 -4.08
CA ASN A 443 -45.79 3.90 -5.05
C ASN A 443 -46.09 5.27 -4.43
N THR A 444 -45.22 6.25 -4.63
CA THR A 444 -45.62 7.67 -4.66
C THR A 444 -44.70 8.45 -5.61
N PRO A 445 -45.23 9.41 -6.41
CA PRO A 445 -44.60 9.86 -7.65
C PRO A 445 -43.63 11.04 -7.47
N LEU A 446 -42.66 11.12 -8.41
CA LEU A 446 -41.83 12.29 -8.72
C LEU A 446 -42.71 13.48 -9.15
N GLU A 447 -42.56 14.63 -8.50
CA GLU A 447 -43.00 15.93 -9.04
C GLU A 447 -41.82 16.70 -9.65
N THR A 448 -42.11 17.25 -10.83
CA THR A 448 -41.31 18.10 -11.72
C THR A 448 -41.36 19.59 -11.35
N SER A 449 -40.28 20.36 -11.56
CA SER A 449 -40.31 21.82 -11.83
C SER A 449 -38.91 22.31 -12.26
N LEU A 450 -38.66 22.63 -13.55
CA LEU A 450 -38.83 23.86 -14.35
C LEU A 450 -37.67 24.89 -14.29
N LEU A 451 -37.27 25.27 -15.50
CA LEU A 451 -36.15 26.10 -16.00
C LEU A 451 -36.07 27.56 -15.48
N SER A 452 -34.87 28.16 -15.52
CA SER A 452 -34.57 29.32 -16.41
C SER A 452 -33.08 29.69 -16.43
N THR A 453 -32.65 30.17 -17.59
CA THR A 453 -31.32 30.65 -17.99
C THR A 453 -31.26 32.17 -17.95
N ASP A 454 -30.08 32.78 -17.79
CA ASP A 454 -29.67 33.93 -18.60
C ASP A 454 -28.14 34.20 -18.55
N SER A 455 -27.66 34.77 -19.66
CA SER A 455 -26.28 34.94 -20.14
C SER A 455 -25.54 36.17 -19.61
N LEU A 456 -24.19 36.17 -19.58
CA LEU A 456 -23.31 37.19 -20.22
C LEU A 456 -21.80 36.92 -20.01
N SER A 457 -21.00 37.54 -20.89
CA SER A 457 -19.60 37.31 -21.22
C SER A 457 -18.57 38.18 -20.47
N THR A 458 -17.28 37.80 -20.51
CA THR A 458 -16.12 38.55 -21.09
C THR A 458 -14.76 37.90 -20.71
N ASN A 459 -13.68 38.38 -21.34
CA ASN A 459 -12.48 37.66 -21.81
C ASN A 459 -11.19 37.75 -20.95
N ASP A 460 -10.25 36.83 -21.30
CA ASP A 460 -8.76 36.87 -21.28
C ASP A 460 -7.97 36.69 -19.96
N PRO A 461 -6.67 36.26 -19.99
CA PRO A 461 -6.01 35.19 -20.77
C PRO A 461 -5.15 34.23 -19.90
N ALA A 462 -4.76 33.07 -20.44
CA ALA A 462 -4.03 31.99 -19.76
C ALA A 462 -2.50 31.97 -20.04
N PRO A 463 -1.65 31.34 -19.18
CA PRO A 463 -0.28 30.97 -19.53
C PRO A 463 -0.04 29.44 -19.69
N LYS A 464 0.53 29.10 -20.88
CA LYS A 464 1.53 28.07 -21.29
C LYS A 464 1.78 26.87 -20.36
N GLY A 465 1.85 25.60 -20.78
CA GLY A 465 1.87 24.94 -22.09
C GLY A 465 2.55 23.57 -21.92
N LEU A 466 1.75 22.50 -21.75
CA LEU A 466 2.20 21.11 -21.85
C LEU A 466 2.45 20.76 -23.33
N PRO A 467 3.40 19.88 -23.68
CA PRO A 467 3.48 19.33 -25.04
C PRO A 467 2.15 18.65 -25.38
N GLU A 468 1.61 18.87 -26.58
CA GLU A 468 0.27 18.38 -27.01
C GLU A 468 0.08 16.84 -26.95
N ASN A 469 1.11 16.07 -26.58
CA ASN A 469 1.15 14.61 -26.62
C ASN A 469 1.76 13.93 -25.36
N ALA A 470 2.01 14.67 -24.27
CA ALA A 470 2.69 14.11 -23.10
C ALA A 470 1.72 13.83 -21.94
N PHE A 471 1.92 12.71 -21.26
CA PHE A 471 1.21 12.39 -20.00
C PHE A 471 2.12 12.67 -18.80
N SER A 472 1.52 13.15 -17.71
CA SER A 472 2.17 13.17 -16.41
C SER A 472 2.09 11.77 -15.80
N THR A 473 3.23 11.24 -15.33
CA THR A 473 3.30 9.98 -14.55
C THR A 473 2.91 10.17 -13.09
N SER A 474 2.72 11.41 -12.67
CA SER A 474 2.04 11.74 -11.42
C SER A 474 0.57 11.33 -11.61
N ALA A 475 -0.19 11.11 -10.54
CA ALA A 475 -1.64 11.23 -10.66
C ALA A 475 -1.95 12.54 -11.42
N ILE A 476 -3.16 12.70 -11.95
CA ILE A 476 -3.65 14.05 -12.24
C ILE A 476 -3.86 14.70 -10.84
N SER A 477 -2.76 15.00 -10.15
CA SER A 477 -2.67 15.68 -8.89
C SER A 477 -2.45 17.13 -9.26
N PHE A 478 -3.46 17.93 -8.98
CA PHE A 478 -3.38 19.39 -9.04
C PHE A 478 -2.13 19.84 -8.26
N SER A 479 -1.25 20.60 -8.91
CA SER A 479 -0.01 21.09 -8.31
C SER A 479 -0.30 22.00 -7.11
N GLU A 480 0.41 21.79 -6.00
CA GLU A 480 0.29 22.56 -4.74
C GLU A 480 0.77 24.03 -4.80
N ASP A 481 1.19 24.56 -5.95
CA ASP A 481 2.01 25.79 -6.00
C ASP A 481 1.39 27.00 -6.74
N GLN A 482 0.06 27.16 -6.80
CA GLN A 482 -0.52 28.43 -7.24
C GLN A 482 -1.77 28.86 -6.46
N PRO A 483 -1.75 30.03 -5.78
CA PRO A 483 -2.97 30.63 -5.27
C PRO A 483 -3.74 31.21 -6.46
N LEU A 484 -4.83 30.56 -6.85
CA LEU A 484 -5.78 31.14 -7.80
C LEU A 484 -6.83 31.90 -6.99
N HIS A 485 -6.88 33.22 -7.20
CA HIS A 485 -7.88 34.10 -6.61
C HIS A 485 -9.29 33.65 -7.02
N GLY A 486 -10.11 33.32 -6.02
CA GLY A 486 -11.49 32.92 -6.20
C GLY A 486 -12.32 34.04 -6.82
N ASP A 487 -13.02 33.70 -7.88
CA ASP A 487 -14.15 34.46 -8.42
C ASP A 487 -15.32 34.38 -7.41
N GLU A 488 -15.76 35.52 -6.89
CA GLU A 488 -16.77 35.65 -5.83
C GLU A 488 -18.22 35.41 -6.31
N THR A 489 -18.43 34.80 -7.49
CA THR A 489 -19.76 34.72 -8.13
C THR A 489 -20.61 33.48 -7.79
N LEU A 490 -20.24 32.67 -6.79
CA LEU A 490 -21.11 31.56 -6.33
C LEU A 490 -21.47 31.66 -4.85
N ARG A 491 -22.60 32.33 -4.56
CA ARG A 491 -23.35 32.19 -3.31
C ARG A 491 -24.50 31.19 -3.47
N GLY A 492 -24.45 30.12 -2.68
CA GLY A 492 -25.52 29.13 -2.52
C GLY A 492 -26.56 29.48 -1.45
N ALA A 493 -27.39 28.50 -1.07
CA ALA A 493 -27.72 28.08 0.31
C ALA A 493 -28.89 27.04 0.30
N PRO A 494 -29.43 26.58 1.46
CA PRO A 494 -29.11 25.28 2.07
C PRO A 494 -30.36 24.41 2.27
N CYS A 495 -30.22 23.12 2.63
CA CYS A 495 -31.34 22.39 3.24
C CYS A 495 -31.01 21.98 4.68
N LYS A 496 -32.00 22.22 5.55
CA LYS A 496 -31.90 22.40 6.99
C LYS A 496 -31.85 21.09 7.80
N THR A 497 -31.17 21.26 8.92
CA THR A 497 -31.11 20.53 10.19
C THR A 497 -32.48 20.06 10.72
N LEU A 498 -32.51 18.89 11.36
CA LEU A 498 -33.55 18.49 12.33
C LEU A 498 -32.93 18.11 13.69
N HIS A 499 -33.74 18.30 14.73
CA HIS A 499 -33.44 18.80 16.06
C HIS A 499 -33.24 17.69 17.13
N ILE A 500 -32.42 17.98 18.15
CA ILE A 500 -32.15 17.16 19.35
C ILE A 500 -33.11 17.55 20.49
N PRO A 501 -33.61 16.63 21.35
CA PRO A 501 -34.22 17.00 22.63
C PRO A 501 -33.19 17.09 23.78
N ALA A 502 -33.32 18.12 24.61
CA ALA A 502 -32.40 18.53 25.70
C ALA A 502 -32.54 17.73 27.03
N PRO A 503 -31.51 17.73 27.90
CA PRO A 503 -31.60 17.20 29.27
C PRO A 503 -32.09 18.25 30.30
N ARG A 504 -32.74 17.78 31.37
CA ARG A 504 -33.35 18.55 32.49
C ARG A 504 -32.55 18.34 33.80
N PRO A 505 -32.83 19.05 34.92
CA PRO A 505 -32.32 20.37 35.32
C PRO A 505 -31.45 20.34 36.60
N LYS A 506 -30.80 21.48 36.96
CA LYS A 506 -30.21 21.71 38.30
C LYS A 506 -31.04 22.72 39.10
N SER A 507 -31.10 22.46 40.41
CA SER A 507 -31.89 23.15 41.44
C SER A 507 -31.42 24.56 41.79
N LYS A 508 -32.36 25.40 42.23
CA LYS A 508 -32.16 26.43 43.28
C LYS A 508 -33.44 26.58 44.11
N THR A 509 -33.25 26.62 45.42
CA THR A 509 -34.20 26.82 46.53
C THR A 509 -34.82 28.23 46.49
N PRO A 510 -36.05 28.44 47.03
CA PRO A 510 -36.72 29.75 47.05
C PRO A 510 -36.52 30.51 48.38
N PRO A 511 -36.87 31.81 48.46
CA PRO A 511 -37.03 32.51 49.72
C PRO A 511 -38.49 32.49 50.24
N GLN A 512 -38.56 32.60 51.57
CA GLN A 512 -39.70 32.63 52.50
C GLN A 512 -40.35 31.30 52.87
#